data_AF-A0A445CLW5-F1
#
_entry.id   AF-A0A445CLW5-F1
#
_cell.length_a   1.000
_cell.length_b   1.000
_cell.length_c   1.000
_cell.angle_alpha   90.00
_cell.angle_beta   90.00
_cell.angle_gamma   90.00
#
_symmetry.space_group_name_H-M   'P 1'
#
loop_
_entity.id
_entity.type
_entity.pdbx_description
1 polymer ?
#
loop_
_entity_poly.entity_id
_entity_poly.type
_entity_poly.pdbx_seq_one_letter_code
_entity_poly.pdbx_strand_id
1 'polypeptide(L)'
;MVEILGLSVSGLNNISYKNASSKWGVELAAKNPNIFSTLYLDHIEGMVLFKDEVLGVSSVKINKAIVLGPREHKFVSFKVWRKDWNIDGDQPSVKDWVVDNLVMEQSRNKINFSVQMGVWGQIKSGWWLRKSVIMNPRCMDLSINLVKNRGFGMLLNKKPIRCYVPMLDR
;
A
#
# COMPACT_ATOMS: atom_id res chain seq x y z
N MET A 1 11.70 6.50 8.09
CA MET A 1 10.61 5.67 8.65
C MET A 1 9.37 5.95 7.82
N VAL A 2 8.60 4.93 7.47
CA VAL A 2 7.35 5.10 6.71
C VAL A 2 6.27 4.33 7.43
N GLU A 3 5.14 4.98 7.71
CA GLU A 3 3.98 4.39 8.38
C GLU A 3 2.78 4.43 7.43
N ILE A 4 1.93 3.40 7.46
CA ILE A 4 0.64 3.42 6.75
C ILE A 4 -0.41 4.08 7.65
N LEU A 5 -1.06 5.13 7.17
CA LEU A 5 -2.07 5.89 7.90
C LEU A 5 -3.48 5.41 7.60
N GLY A 6 -3.72 4.99 6.36
CA GLY A 6 -5.07 4.69 5.88
C GLY A 6 -5.06 3.83 4.63
N LEU A 7 -6.17 3.11 4.47
CA LEU A 7 -6.50 2.34 3.28
C LEU A 7 -7.91 2.70 2.83
N SER A 8 -8.07 2.92 1.54
CA SER A 8 -9.35 3.10 0.86
C SER A 8 -9.43 2.15 -0.33
N VAL A 9 -10.64 1.79 -0.73
CA VAL A 9 -10.91 1.01 -1.93
C VAL A 9 -12.07 1.61 -2.70
N SER A 10 -12.03 1.48 -4.01
CA SER A 10 -13.11 1.84 -4.93
C SER A 10 -13.26 0.76 -5.99
N GLY A 11 -14.43 0.67 -6.62
CA GLY A 11 -14.67 -0.28 -7.72
C GLY A 11 -14.93 -1.72 -7.25
N LEU A 12 -15.55 -1.89 -6.08
CA LEU A 12 -16.03 -3.20 -5.60
C LEU A 12 -17.50 -3.47 -5.99
N ASN A 13 -18.11 -2.63 -6.82
CA ASN A 13 -19.56 -2.63 -7.08
C ASN A 13 -20.01 -3.84 -7.88
N ASN A 14 -19.09 -4.45 -8.65
CA ASN A 14 -19.37 -5.52 -9.58
C ASN A 14 -18.24 -6.57 -9.48
N ILE A 15 -18.05 -7.14 -8.28
CA ILE A 15 -17.09 -8.22 -8.08
C ILE A 15 -17.58 -9.44 -8.88
N SER A 16 -17.16 -9.53 -10.13
CA SER A 16 -17.23 -10.74 -10.92
C SER A 16 -15.83 -11.26 -11.17
N TYR A 17 -15.73 -12.57 -11.39
CA TYR A 17 -14.53 -13.29 -11.81
C TYR A 17 -13.73 -12.59 -12.93
N LYS A 18 -14.39 -11.76 -13.75
CA LYS A 18 -13.79 -11.04 -14.88
C LYS A 18 -13.56 -9.53 -14.66
N ASN A 19 -14.24 -8.87 -13.73
CA ASN A 19 -14.37 -7.40 -13.73
C ASN A 19 -14.02 -6.67 -12.42
N ALA A 20 -13.33 -7.31 -11.46
CA ALA A 20 -12.83 -6.57 -10.30
C ALA A 20 -11.76 -5.55 -10.73
N SER A 21 -12.19 -4.32 -11.04
CA SER A 21 -11.39 -3.15 -11.42
C SER A 21 -10.96 -2.34 -10.20
N SER A 22 -10.89 -3.01 -9.05
CA SER A 22 -10.74 -2.36 -7.76
C SER A 22 -9.42 -1.60 -7.68
N LYS A 23 -9.49 -0.40 -7.12
CA LYS A 23 -8.35 0.48 -6.91
C LYS A 23 -8.27 0.79 -5.44
N TRP A 24 -7.08 0.62 -4.88
CA TRP A 24 -6.79 0.91 -3.49
C TRP A 24 -5.96 2.20 -3.38
N GLY A 25 -6.34 3.06 -2.45
CA GLY A 25 -5.55 4.22 -2.04
C GLY A 25 -4.92 3.94 -0.69
N VAL A 26 -3.59 3.99 -0.62
CA VAL A 26 -2.80 3.83 0.60
C VAL A 26 -2.22 5.18 0.97
N GLU A 27 -2.54 5.65 2.17
CA GLU A 27 -2.00 6.90 2.71
C GLU A 27 -0.80 6.59 3.62
N LEU A 28 0.32 7.27 3.41
CA LEU A 28 1.57 7.05 4.14
C LEU A 28 2.04 8.31 4.86
N ALA A 29 2.64 8.14 6.03
CA ALA A 29 3.51 9.13 6.66
C ALA A 29 4.97 8.72 6.50
N ALA A 30 5.71 9.43 5.65
CA ALA A 30 7.16 9.35 5.61
C ALA A 30 7.75 10.32 6.65
N LYS A 31 8.66 9.84 7.47
CA LYS A 31 9.34 10.60 8.52
C LYS A 31 10.84 10.39 8.43
N ASN A 32 11.60 11.47 8.47
CA ASN A 32 13.05 11.41 8.64
C ASN A 32 13.40 11.55 10.13
N PRO A 33 13.83 10.47 10.82
CA PRO A 33 14.19 10.57 12.23
C PRO A 33 15.55 11.26 12.45
N ASN A 34 16.36 11.43 11.39
CA ASN A 34 17.71 11.97 11.52
C ASN A 34 17.69 13.49 11.77
N ILE A 35 18.63 13.95 12.58
CA ILE A 35 18.80 15.37 12.94
C ILE A 35 19.77 16.14 12.03
N PHE A 36 20.62 15.45 11.26
CA PHE A 36 21.63 16.09 10.41
C PHE A 36 21.64 15.59 8.97
N SER A 37 20.74 14.67 8.64
CA SER A 37 20.74 13.97 7.35
C SER A 37 19.43 14.19 6.63
N THR A 38 19.48 14.19 5.31
CA THR A 38 18.30 14.28 4.44
C THR A 38 17.97 12.90 3.87
N LEU A 39 16.70 12.52 3.94
CA LEU A 39 16.18 11.27 3.38
C LEU A 39 15.55 11.57 2.00
N TYR A 40 15.95 10.81 0.99
CA TYR A 40 15.44 10.87 -0.37
C TYR A 40 14.74 9.56 -0.68
N LEU A 41 13.44 9.57 -0.95
CA LEU A 41 12.69 8.38 -1.37
C LEU A 41 12.51 8.39 -2.88
N ASP A 42 12.96 7.35 -3.56
CA ASP A 42 13.01 7.29 -5.03
C ASP A 42 12.24 6.11 -5.63
N HIS A 43 11.82 5.15 -4.81
CA HIS A 43 11.04 4.01 -5.27
C HIS A 43 10.02 3.59 -4.21
N ILE A 44 8.80 3.32 -4.66
CA ILE A 44 7.73 2.77 -3.82
C ILE A 44 7.09 1.61 -4.59
N GLU A 45 6.98 0.48 -3.93
CA GLU A 45 6.23 -0.67 -4.38
C GLU A 45 5.21 -1.03 -3.28
N GLY A 46 3.99 -1.33 -3.69
CA GLY A 46 2.94 -1.71 -2.75
C GLY A 46 2.06 -2.81 -3.34
N MET A 47 1.68 -3.74 -2.47
CA MET A 47 0.73 -4.79 -2.77
C MET A 47 -0.39 -4.81 -1.75
N VAL A 48 -1.59 -5.12 -2.23
CA VAL A 48 -2.79 -5.34 -1.43
C VAL A 48 -3.18 -6.80 -1.54
N LEU A 49 -3.45 -7.42 -0.41
CA LEU A 49 -3.81 -8.82 -0.31
C LEU A 49 -5.18 -8.98 0.34
N PHE A 50 -5.87 -10.06 -0.03
CA PHE A 50 -7.02 -10.58 0.69
C PHE A 50 -6.67 -11.96 1.24
N LYS A 51 -6.65 -12.08 2.57
CA LYS A 51 -5.95 -13.17 3.26
C LYS A 51 -4.49 -13.18 2.75
N ASP A 52 -4.07 -14.27 2.10
CA ASP A 52 -2.71 -14.42 1.53
C ASP A 52 -2.64 -14.22 0.01
N GLU A 53 -3.76 -13.90 -0.64
CA GLU A 53 -3.82 -13.76 -2.09
C GLU A 53 -3.61 -12.31 -2.53
N VAL A 54 -2.67 -12.10 -3.45
CA VAL A 54 -2.35 -10.77 -3.97
C VAL A 54 -3.45 -10.31 -4.94
N LEU A 55 -4.14 -9.24 -4.57
CA LEU A 55 -5.20 -8.64 -5.39
C LEU A 55 -4.69 -7.53 -6.30
N GLY A 56 -3.68 -6.79 -5.86
CA GLY A 56 -3.14 -5.65 -6.59
C GLY A 56 -1.66 -5.42 -6.27
N VAL A 57 -0.93 -4.95 -7.27
CA VAL A 57 0.49 -4.59 -7.17
C VAL A 57 0.73 -3.35 -8.00
N SER A 58 1.41 -2.37 -7.41
CA SER A 58 1.89 -1.19 -8.11
C SER A 58 3.32 -0.91 -7.72
N SER A 59 4.12 -0.48 -8.69
CA SER A 59 5.53 -0.14 -8.51
C SER A 59 5.81 1.17 -9.23
N VAL A 60 6.38 2.14 -8.51
CA VAL A 60 6.63 3.50 -9.01
C VAL A 60 8.07 3.88 -8.72
N LYS A 61 8.85 4.10 -9.78
CA LYS A 61 10.12 4.84 -9.69
C LYS A 61 9.81 6.33 -9.77
N ILE A 62 10.22 7.07 -8.76
CA ILE A 62 9.89 8.49 -8.58
C ILE A 62 10.96 9.33 -9.29
N ASN A 63 10.60 9.92 -10.43
CA ASN A 63 11.52 10.76 -11.22
C ASN A 63 12.10 11.93 -10.41
N LYS A 64 11.29 12.51 -9.51
CA LYS A 64 11.73 13.52 -8.54
C LYS A 64 11.53 12.99 -7.13
N ALA A 65 12.61 12.48 -6.53
CA ALA A 65 12.58 11.87 -5.21
C ALA A 65 11.84 12.74 -4.18
N ILE A 66 11.09 12.09 -3.29
CA ILE A 66 10.45 12.74 -2.15
C ILE A 66 11.56 13.04 -1.15
N VAL A 67 11.88 14.32 -0.99
CA VAL A 67 12.95 14.79 -0.09
C VAL A 67 12.37 15.11 1.27
N LEU A 68 12.96 14.55 2.32
CA LEU A 68 12.66 14.87 3.72
C LEU A 68 13.93 15.37 4.39
N GLY A 69 13.99 16.66 4.73
CA GLY A 69 15.05 17.26 5.52
C GLY A 69 15.09 16.71 6.96
N PRO A 70 16.04 17.17 7.77
CA PRO A 70 16.17 16.72 9.15
C PRO A 70 14.88 16.90 9.95
N ARG A 71 14.45 15.84 10.65
CA ARG A 71 13.19 15.76 11.41
C ARG A 71 11.91 16.09 10.62
N GLU A 72 11.97 16.18 9.31
CA GLU A 72 10.81 16.46 8.48
C GLU A 72 9.91 15.23 8.35
N HIS A 73 8.62 15.48 8.15
CA HIS A 73 7.64 14.47 7.79
C HIS A 73 6.81 14.92 6.58
N LYS A 74 6.39 13.97 5.74
CA LYS A 74 5.53 14.19 4.58
C LYS A 74 4.46 13.11 4.48
N PHE A 75 3.31 13.51 3.99
CA PHE A 75 2.23 12.61 3.63
C PHE A 75 2.34 12.21 2.16
N VAL A 76 2.18 10.92 1.88
CA VAL A 76 2.29 10.37 0.52
C VAL A 76 1.06 9.52 0.24
N SER A 77 0.33 9.86 -0.81
CA SER A 77 -0.78 9.05 -1.32
C SER A 77 -0.25 8.13 -2.41
N PHE A 78 -0.42 6.82 -2.22
CA PHE A 78 0.04 5.78 -3.14
C PHE A 78 -1.16 4.96 -3.63
N LYS A 79 -1.24 4.74 -4.94
CA LYS A 79 -2.34 3.97 -5.54
C LYS A 79 -1.85 2.58 -5.90
N VAL A 80 -2.58 1.58 -5.42
CA VAL A 80 -2.44 0.19 -5.85
C VAL A 80 -3.63 -0.15 -6.75
N TRP A 81 -3.36 -0.73 -7.91
CA TRP A 81 -4.41 -1.26 -8.78
C TRP A 81 -4.22 -2.75 -8.98
N ARG A 82 -5.25 -3.41 -9.50
CA ARG A 82 -5.18 -4.82 -9.88
C ARG A 82 -4.01 -5.02 -10.84
N LYS A 83 -3.19 -6.04 -10.56
CA LYS A 83 -2.18 -6.48 -11.52
C LYS A 83 -2.91 -7.07 -12.73
N ASP A 84 -2.69 -6.51 -13.93
CA ASP A 84 -3.19 -7.12 -15.16
C ASP A 84 -2.45 -8.43 -15.36
N TRP A 85 -3.07 -9.53 -14.94
CA TRP A 85 -2.62 -10.87 -15.23
C TRP A 85 -3.05 -11.29 -16.65
N ASN A 86 -2.87 -10.42 -17.64
CA ASN A 86 -3.16 -10.70 -19.05
C ASN A 86 -1.93 -10.43 -19.94
N ILE A 87 -0.76 -10.91 -19.52
CA ILE A 87 0.42 -11.02 -20.38
C ILE A 87 0.67 -12.52 -20.54
N ASP A 88 0.14 -13.03 -21.65
CA ASP A 88 0.33 -14.36 -22.23
C ASP A 88 -0.17 -15.58 -21.43
N GLY A 89 -1.31 -16.09 -21.90
CA GLY A 89 -1.47 -17.51 -22.20
C GLY A 89 -1.90 -18.46 -21.09
N ASP A 90 -1.56 -18.23 -19.82
CA ASP A 90 -1.88 -19.20 -18.75
C ASP A 90 -1.82 -18.59 -17.34
N GLN A 91 -2.40 -17.40 -17.18
CA GLN A 91 -2.33 -16.67 -15.90
C GLN A 91 -3.44 -17.07 -14.92
N PRO A 92 -3.13 -17.26 -13.62
CA PRO A 92 -4.16 -17.62 -12.65
C PRO A 92 -5.14 -16.45 -12.51
N SER A 93 -6.40 -16.72 -12.84
CA SER A 93 -7.52 -15.89 -12.40
C SER A 93 -7.42 -15.70 -10.88
N VAL A 94 -7.93 -14.57 -10.37
CA VAL A 94 -8.21 -14.47 -8.93
C VAL A 94 -9.01 -15.72 -8.57
N LYS A 95 -8.46 -16.57 -7.70
CA LYS A 95 -9.02 -17.90 -7.42
C LYS A 95 -10.49 -17.75 -7.06
N ASP A 96 -11.35 -18.65 -7.53
CA ASP A 96 -12.81 -18.52 -7.35
C ASP A 96 -13.20 -18.34 -5.88
N TRP A 97 -12.52 -19.06 -4.98
CA TRP A 97 -12.74 -18.91 -3.53
C TRP A 97 -12.48 -17.48 -3.04
N VAL A 98 -11.52 -16.75 -3.62
CA VAL A 98 -11.25 -15.34 -3.26
C VAL A 98 -12.43 -14.48 -3.66
N VAL A 99 -12.97 -14.69 -4.86
CA VAL A 99 -14.16 -13.98 -5.35
C VAL A 99 -15.35 -14.26 -4.46
N ASP A 100 -15.63 -15.52 -4.16
CA ASP A 100 -16.76 -15.94 -3.31
C ASP A 100 -16.65 -15.35 -1.90
N ASN A 101 -15.45 -15.38 -1.31
CA ASN A 101 -15.22 -14.80 0.01
C ASN A 101 -15.32 -13.28 0.00
N LEU A 102 -14.85 -12.60 -1.05
CA LEU A 102 -15.00 -11.15 -1.20
C LEU A 102 -16.47 -10.75 -1.35
N VAL A 103 -17.27 -11.50 -2.11
CA VAL A 103 -18.72 -11.27 -2.25
C VAL A 103 -19.43 -11.50 -0.91
N MET A 104 -19.07 -12.57 -0.20
CA MET A 104 -19.59 -12.85 1.14
C MET A 104 -19.26 -11.72 2.13
N GLU A 105 -18.00 -11.30 2.22
CA GLU A 105 -17.59 -10.21 3.10
C GLU A 105 -18.19 -8.85 2.68
N GLN A 106 -18.33 -8.60 1.39
CA GLN A 106 -19.03 -7.45 0.85
C GLN A 106 -20.50 -7.40 1.32
N SER A 107 -21.21 -8.53 1.35
CA SER A 107 -22.59 -8.62 1.88
C SER A 107 -22.67 -8.22 3.36
N ARG A 108 -21.57 -8.37 4.11
CA ARG A 108 -21.42 -7.95 5.50
C ARG A 108 -20.98 -6.48 5.63
N ASN A 109 -20.83 -5.76 4.52
CA ASN A 109 -20.33 -4.39 4.40
C ASN A 109 -18.93 -4.19 5.01
N LYS A 110 -18.14 -5.25 5.16
CA LYS A 110 -16.83 -5.20 5.80
C LYS A 110 -15.89 -6.18 5.12
N ILE A 111 -14.75 -5.71 4.66
CA ILE A 111 -13.71 -6.55 4.05
C ILE A 111 -12.38 -6.31 4.76
N ASN A 112 -11.62 -7.37 4.99
CA ASN A 112 -10.27 -7.28 5.54
C ASN A 112 -9.22 -7.35 4.42
N PHE A 113 -8.34 -6.36 4.36
CA PHE A 113 -7.22 -6.35 3.44
C PHE A 113 -5.89 -6.28 4.19
N SER A 114 -4.86 -6.91 3.64
CA SER A 114 -3.49 -6.70 4.09
C SER A 114 -2.74 -5.82 3.10
N VAL A 115 -1.84 -4.98 3.59
CA VAL A 115 -1.02 -4.08 2.78
C VAL A 115 0.44 -4.35 3.11
N GLN A 116 1.24 -4.62 2.10
CA GLN A 116 2.69 -4.73 2.23
C GLN A 116 3.34 -3.80 1.23
N MET A 117 4.38 -3.09 1.67
CA MET A 117 5.10 -2.17 0.80
C MET A 117 6.60 -2.30 0.96
N GLY A 118 7.33 -1.90 -0.07
CA GLY A 118 8.73 -1.56 -0.04
C GLY A 118 8.90 -0.09 -0.41
N VAL A 119 9.68 0.64 0.37
CA VAL A 119 10.05 2.03 0.09
C VAL A 119 11.56 2.14 0.14
N TRP A 120 12.16 2.47 -1.00
CA TRP A 120 13.60 2.62 -1.13
C TRP A 120 13.97 4.09 -1.15
N GLY A 121 15.20 4.34 -0.73
CA GLY A 121 15.75 5.67 -0.76
C GLY A 121 17.21 5.72 -0.36
N GLN A 122 17.67 6.94 -0.17
CA GLN A 122 19.02 7.26 0.28
C GLN A 122 18.98 8.27 1.41
N ILE A 123 19.78 8.04 2.45
CA ILE A 123 20.13 9.04 3.44
C ILE A 123 21.41 9.71 2.97
N LYS A 124 21.42 11.05 2.88
CA LYS A 124 22.62 11.84 2.57
C LYS A 124 22.98 12.71 3.77
N SER A 125 24.25 12.69 4.15
CA SER A 125 24.81 13.53 5.23
C SER A 125 26.10 14.18 4.77
N GLY A 126 26.19 15.51 4.81
CA GLY A 126 27.35 16.22 4.28
C GLY A 126 27.61 15.94 2.79
N TRP A 127 28.85 16.14 2.33
CA TRP A 127 29.20 16.04 0.90
C TRP A 127 29.43 14.61 0.38
N TRP A 128 29.80 13.66 1.25
CA TRP A 128 30.29 12.34 0.80
C TRP A 128 29.47 11.15 1.30
N LEU A 129 28.77 11.28 2.43
CA LEU A 129 28.08 10.14 3.03
C LEU A 129 26.71 9.93 2.38
N ARG A 130 26.56 8.78 1.73
CA ARG A 130 25.29 8.29 1.20
C ARG A 130 25.07 6.86 1.68
N LYS A 131 23.91 6.58 2.27
CA LYS A 131 23.50 5.24 2.70
C LYS A 131 22.18 4.88 2.04
N SER A 132 22.12 3.76 1.33
CA SER A 132 20.86 3.22 0.81
C SER A 132 20.01 2.67 1.95
N VAL A 133 18.70 2.89 1.89
CA VAL A 133 17.76 2.41 2.90
C VAL A 133 16.54 1.78 2.24
N ILE A 134 15.99 0.76 2.91
CA ILE A 134 14.74 0.12 2.53
C ILE A 134 13.83 0.09 3.75
N MET A 135 12.59 0.53 3.58
CA MET A 135 11.56 0.53 4.61
C MET A 135 10.40 -0.34 4.13
N ASN A 136 10.00 -1.30 4.96
CA ASN A 136 8.99 -2.30 4.59
C ASN A 136 7.75 -2.21 5.48
N PRO A 137 6.90 -1.17 5.36
CA PRO A 137 5.72 -1.07 6.19
C PRO A 137 4.71 -2.17 5.82
N ARG A 138 4.16 -2.85 6.83
CA ARG A 138 3.20 -3.94 6.65
C ARG A 138 2.04 -3.85 7.64
N CYS A 139 0.83 -3.81 7.12
CA CYS A 139 -0.41 -3.92 7.88
C CYS A 139 -1.14 -5.20 7.51
N MET A 140 -1.54 -5.99 8.50
CA MET A 140 -2.36 -7.18 8.27
C MET A 140 -3.81 -6.91 8.71
N ASP A 141 -4.76 -7.53 8.02
CA ASP A 141 -6.18 -7.59 8.42
C ASP A 141 -6.82 -6.22 8.66
N LEU A 142 -6.51 -5.25 7.81
CA LEU A 142 -7.14 -3.92 7.81
C LEU A 142 -8.61 -4.04 7.41
N SER A 143 -9.48 -3.97 8.42
CA SER A 143 -10.93 -3.90 8.25
C SER A 143 -11.37 -2.59 7.63
N ILE A 144 -11.85 -2.62 6.39
CA ILE A 144 -12.50 -1.47 5.78
C ILE A 144 -14.02 -1.63 5.84
N ASN A 145 -14.72 -0.53 6.09
CA ASN A 145 -16.18 -0.50 6.01
C ASN A 145 -16.59 -0.05 4.61
N LEU A 146 -17.47 -0.81 3.98
CA LEU A 146 -18.02 -0.47 2.68
C LEU A 146 -19.24 0.45 2.84
N VAL A 147 -19.33 1.44 1.98
CA VAL A 147 -20.54 2.23 1.80
C VAL A 147 -21.54 1.38 1.02
N LYS A 148 -22.69 1.12 1.66
CA LYS A 148 -23.78 0.31 1.10
C LYS A 148 -24.11 0.76 -0.32
N ASN A 149 -24.19 -0.21 -1.24
CA ASN A 149 -24.54 -0.03 -2.66
C ASN A 149 -23.62 0.88 -3.50
N ARG A 150 -22.43 1.28 -3.01
CA ARG A 150 -21.51 2.17 -3.75
C ARG A 150 -20.15 1.56 -4.08
N GLY A 151 -19.85 0.36 -3.55
CA GLY A 151 -18.59 -0.38 -3.75
C GLY A 151 -17.33 0.46 -3.52
N PHE A 152 -17.46 1.44 -2.62
CA PHE A 152 -16.41 2.24 -2.06
C PHE A 152 -16.28 1.86 -0.58
N GLY A 153 -15.07 1.86 -0.05
CA GLY A 153 -14.84 1.62 1.36
C GLY A 153 -13.58 2.30 1.85
N MET A 154 -13.55 2.54 3.15
CA MET A 154 -12.38 3.14 3.80
C MET A 154 -12.21 2.57 5.19
N LEU A 155 -10.96 2.52 5.63
CA LEU A 155 -10.63 2.28 7.02
C LEU A 155 -11.18 3.43 7.88
N LEU A 156 -12.14 3.13 8.76
CA LEU A 156 -12.65 4.09 9.74
C LEU A 156 -11.87 3.92 11.05
N ASN A 157 -10.72 4.58 11.18
CA ASN A 157 -10.00 4.64 12.45
C ASN A 157 -9.78 6.07 12.91
N LYS A 158 -10.10 6.34 14.18
CA LYS A 158 -9.92 7.66 14.82
C LYS A 158 -8.43 8.04 14.98
N LYS A 159 -7.52 7.06 14.88
CA LYS A 159 -6.06 7.23 15.00
C LYS A 159 -5.36 6.44 13.89
N PRO A 160 -4.22 6.91 13.36
CA PRO A 160 -3.44 6.15 12.39
C PRO A 160 -3.06 4.76 12.91
N ILE A 161 -3.17 3.75 12.06
CA ILE A 161 -2.71 2.40 12.44
C ILE A 161 -1.18 2.40 12.38
N ARG A 162 -0.54 2.23 13.54
CA ARG A 162 0.91 2.00 13.56
C ARG A 162 1.18 0.55 13.19
N CYS A 163 1.41 0.34 11.90
CA CYS A 163 1.79 -0.94 11.35
C CYS A 163 3.28 -1.23 11.60
N TYR A 164 3.65 -2.51 11.75
CA TYR A 164 5.01 -2.91 12.05
C TYR A 164 5.94 -2.56 10.87
N VAL A 165 7.04 -1.84 11.15
CA VAL A 165 8.03 -1.42 10.16
C VAL A 165 9.41 -1.86 10.63
N PRO A 166 9.91 -3.04 10.22
CA PRO A 166 11.33 -3.32 10.39
C PRO A 166 12.09 -2.44 9.39
N MET A 167 12.91 -1.52 9.91
CA MET A 167 13.99 -0.92 9.11
C MET A 167 15.09 -1.98 8.97
N LEU A 168 15.42 -2.34 7.74
CA LEU A 168 16.56 -3.21 7.46
C LEU A 168 17.69 -2.33 6.94
N ASP A 169 18.78 -2.28 7.70
CA ASP A 169 20.06 -1.79 7.20
C ASP A 169 20.66 -2.88 6.31
N ARG A 170 21.15 -2.50 5.13
CA ARG A 170 21.84 -3.39 4.20
C ARG A 170 23.34 -3.17 4.26
#